data_AF-A0A2S4LDI6-F1
#
_entry.id   AF-A0A2S4LDI6-F1
#
_cell.length_a   1.000
_cell.length_b   1.000
_cell.length_c   1.000
_cell.angle_alpha   90.00
_cell.angle_beta   90.00
_cell.angle_gamma   90.00
#
_symmetry.space_group_name_H-M   'P 1'
#
loop_
_entity.id
_entity.type
_entity.pdbx_description
1 polymer ?
#
loop_
_entity_poly.entity_id
_entity_poly.type
_entity_poly.pdbx_seq_one_letter_code
_entity_poly.pdbx_strand_id
1 'polypeptide(L)' 'MAKLYRRAELAQVALDAYLHAEGAARRWGDAAPPCDVVDLMTDLLLLAKDRGHDPCSVMTKVEQHLKVKSGERC' A
#
# COMPACT_ATOMS: atom_id res chain seq x y z
N MET A 1 1.62 2.16 -23.03
CA MET A 1 0.39 2.36 -22.26
C MET A 1 -0.14 1.08 -21.58
N ALA A 2 -0.22 -0.09 -22.25
CA ALA A 2 -0.82 -1.31 -21.68
C ALA A 2 -0.22 -1.84 -20.35
N LYS A 3 1.09 -1.65 -20.10
CA LYS A 3 1.76 -2.18 -18.88
C LYS A 3 1.42 -1.41 -17.60
N LEU A 4 1.06 -0.13 -17.71
CA LEU A 4 0.64 0.70 -16.57
C LEU A 4 -0.79 0.35 -16.16
N TYR A 5 -1.68 0.19 -17.15
CA TYR A 5 -3.05 -0.29 -16.95
C TYR A 5 -3.07 -1.62 -16.18
N ARG A 6 -2.26 -2.59 -16.61
CA ARG A 6 -2.15 -3.88 -15.91
C ARG A 6 -1.66 -3.77 -14.46
N ARG A 7 -0.83 -2.77 -14.12
CA ARG A 7 -0.34 -2.58 -12.75
C ARG A 7 -1.39 -1.93 -11.85
N ALA A 8 -2.14 -0.97 -12.38
CA ALA A 8 -3.25 -0.34 -11.67
C ALA A 8 -4.38 -1.36 -11.40
N GLU A 9 -4.70 -2.22 -12.37
CA GLU A 9 -5.67 -3.31 -12.21
C GLU A 9 -5.26 -4.28 -11.10
N LEU A 10 -4.00 -4.71 -11.06
CA LEU A 10 -3.50 -5.58 -10.00
C LEU A 10 -3.55 -4.92 -8.61
N ALA A 11 -3.26 -3.62 -8.54
CA ALA A 11 -3.37 -2.86 -7.30
C ALA A 11 -4.83 -2.75 -6.83
N GLN A 12 -5.78 -2.54 -7.76
CA GLN A 12 -7.21 -2.53 -7.46
C GLN A 12 -7.67 -3.88 -6.90
N VAL A 13 -7.26 -5.00 -7.52
CA VAL A 13 -7.62 -6.35 -7.04
C VAL A 13 -7.11 -6.59 -5.61
N ALA A 14 -5.89 -6.13 -5.29
CA ALA A 14 -5.36 -6.26 -3.94
C ALA A 14 -6.16 -5.43 -2.93
N LEU A 15 -6.56 -4.21 -3.30
CA LEU A 15 -7.38 -3.34 -2.46
C LEU A 15 -8.79 -3.92 -2.25
N ASP A 16 -9.44 -4.40 -3.30
CA ASP A 16 -10.76 -5.01 -3.22
C ASP A 16 -10.74 -6.26 -2.33
N ALA A 17 -9.71 -7.10 -2.46
CA ALA A 17 -9.54 -8.28 -1.63
C ALA A 17 -9.30 -7.92 -0.16
N TYR A 18 -8.48 -6.89 0.10
CA TYR A 18 -8.23 -6.37 1.45
C TYR A 18 -9.53 -5.86 2.10
N LEU A 19 -10.27 -5.01 1.41
CA LEU A 19 -11.55 -4.48 1.87
C LEU A 19 -12.60 -5.56 2.11
N HIS A 20 -12.65 -6.57 1.23
CA HIS A 20 -13.57 -7.70 1.37
C HIS A 20 -13.23 -8.59 2.57
N ALA A 21 -11.93 -8.82 2.82
CA ALA A 21 -11.46 -9.63 3.94
C ALA A 21 -11.63 -8.93 5.30
N GLU A 22 -11.44 -7.60 5.36
CA GLU A 22 -11.55 -6.83 6.61
C GLU A 22 -12.99 -6.60 7.08
N GLY A 23 -13.98 -6.68 6.18
CA GLY A 23 -15.42 -6.84 6.45
C GLY A 23 -16.15 -5.70 7.21
N ALA A 24 -15.55 -5.05 8.20
CA ALA A 24 -16.18 -4.03 9.06
C ALA A 24 -15.26 -3.49 10.17
N ALA A 25 -14.05 -4.03 10.36
CA ALA A 25 -13.24 -3.72 11.55
C ALA A 25 -12.24 -2.60 11.29
N ARG A 26 -12.71 -1.36 11.00
CA ARG A 26 -11.83 -0.19 10.88
C ARG A 26 -11.02 -0.04 12.15
N ARG A 27 -9.71 -0.26 12.05
CA ARG A 27 -8.79 -0.35 13.18
C ARG A 27 -8.10 0.99 13.46
N TRP A 28 -8.83 2.10 13.42
CA TRP A 28 -8.30 3.40 13.83
C TRP A 28 -9.34 4.14 14.67
N GLY A 29 -9.04 4.30 15.97
CA GLY A 29 -9.74 5.27 16.80
C GLY A 29 -9.21 6.67 16.49
N ASP A 30 -10.10 7.60 16.14
CA ASP A 30 -10.02 9.07 16.07
C ASP A 30 -8.76 9.81 15.55
N ALA A 31 -7.66 9.14 15.23
CA ALA A 31 -6.37 9.81 15.00
C ALA A 31 -6.07 10.16 13.53
N ALA A 32 -6.77 9.55 12.56
CA ALA A 32 -6.62 9.87 11.15
C ALA A 32 -7.92 9.60 10.37
N PRO A 33 -8.26 10.41 9.35
CA PRO A 33 -9.35 10.06 8.45
C PRO A 33 -9.06 8.71 7.78
N PRO A 34 -10.05 7.83 7.66
CA PRO A 34 -9.87 6.50 7.09
C PRO A 34 -9.37 6.62 5.65
N CYS A 35 -8.28 5.93 5.33
CA CYS A 35 -7.74 5.83 4.00
C CYS A 35 -7.34 4.38 3.75
N ASP A 36 -8.21 3.65 3.05
CA ASP A 36 -8.06 2.20 2.84
C ASP A 36 -6.72 1.81 2.20
N VAL A 37 -6.16 2.71 1.38
CA VAL A 37 -4.83 2.53 0.77
C VAL A 37 -3.71 2.62 1.82
N VAL A 38 -3.81 3.55 2.78
CA VAL A 38 -2.84 3.69 3.87
C VAL A 38 -2.91 2.49 4.81
N ASP A 39 -4.12 1.99 5.08
CA ASP A 39 -4.32 0.79 5.91
C ASP A 39 -3.69 -0.45 5.25
N LEU A 40 -4.01 -0.68 3.97
CA LEU A 40 -3.39 -1.74 3.19
C LEU A 40 -1.86 -1.60 3.14
N MET A 41 -1.34 -0.39 2.92
CA MET A 41 0.11 -0.15 2.93
C MET A 41 0.74 -0.46 4.28
N THR A 42 0.08 -0.10 5.38
CA THR A 42 0.56 -0.36 6.74
C THR A 42 0.65 -1.86 7.00
N ASP A 43 -0.38 -2.62 6.67
CA ASP A 43 -0.39 -4.07 6.85
C ASP A 43 0.63 -4.78 5.95
N LEU A 44 0.85 -4.30 4.73
CA LEU A 44 1.91 -4.81 3.85
C LEU A 44 3.32 -4.54 4.43
N LEU A 45 3.54 -3.41 5.10
CA LEU A 45 4.81 -3.11 5.77
C LEU A 45 5.01 -3.98 7.01
N LEU A 46 3.96 -4.23 7.79
CA LEU A 46 4.00 -5.15 8.93
C LEU A 46 4.29 -6.58 8.45
N LEU A 47 3.65 -7.04 7.38
CA LEU A 47 3.96 -8.32 6.74
C LEU A 47 5.40 -8.40 6.24
N ALA A 48 5.94 -7.31 5.69
CA ALA A 48 7.34 -7.25 5.28
C ALA A 48 8.29 -7.41 6.47
N LYS A 49 7.97 -6.77 7.60
CA LYS A 49 8.70 -6.94 8.87
C LYS A 49 8.70 -8.37 9.36
N ASP A 50 7.54 -9.03 9.35
CA ASP A 50 7.41 -10.43 9.75
C ASP A 50 8.23 -11.38 8.84
N ARG A 51 8.48 -10.95 7.59
CA ARG A 51 9.36 -11.63 6.63
C ARG A 51 10.83 -11.24 6.75
N GLY A 52 11.21 -10.44 7.76
CA GLY A 52 12.58 -10.02 8.02
C GLY A 52 13.05 -8.80 7.21
N HIS A 53 12.12 -8.04 6.62
CA HIS A 53 12.44 -6.79 5.94
C HIS A 53 12.15 -5.58 6.82
N ASP A 54 13.11 -4.65 6.91
CA ASP A 54 12.88 -3.39 7.62
C ASP A 54 11.86 -2.50 6.88
N PRO A 55 10.74 -2.09 7.52
CA PRO A 55 9.71 -1.26 6.90
C PRO A 55 10.24 0.07 6.34
N CYS A 56 11.17 0.73 7.03
CA CYS A 56 11.74 2.00 6.59
C CYS A 56 12.56 1.84 5.29
N SER A 57 13.33 0.75 5.19
CA SER A 57 14.03 0.38 3.96
C SER A 57 13.09 0.10 2.80
N VAL A 58 11.97 -0.59 3.07
CA VAL A 58 10.92 -0.84 2.06
C VAL A 58 10.32 0.48 1.57
N MET A 59 9.95 1.38 2.48
CA MET A 59 9.40 2.70 2.12
C MET A 59 10.37 3.53 1.29
N THR A 60 11.66 3.55 1.67
CA THR A 60 12.69 4.27 0.91
C THR A 60 12.77 3.78 -0.53
N LYS A 61 12.68 2.46 -0.75
CA LYS A 61 12.68 1.88 -2.10
C LYS A 61 11.41 2.23 -2.86
N VAL A 62 10.24 2.21 -2.20
CA VAL A 62 8.97 2.60 -2.81
C VAL A 62 9.04 4.06 -3.28
N GLU A 63 9.52 4.99 -2.46
CA GLU A 63 9.70 6.39 -2.84
C GLU A 63 10.64 6.56 -4.05
N GLN A 64 11.77 5.84 -4.07
CA GLN A 64 12.68 5.86 -5.21
C GLN A 64 11.99 5.35 -6.48
N HIS A 65 11.21 4.27 -6.38
CA HIS A 65 10.45 3.74 -7.51
C HIS A 65 9.36 4.70 -7.99
N LEU A 66 8.71 5.45 -7.09
CA LEU A 66 7.71 6.46 -7.44
C LEU A 66 8.36 7.63 -8.17
N LYS A 67 9.47 8.17 -7.65
CA LYS A 67 10.26 9.23 -8.31
C LYS A 67 10.63 8.86 -9.76
N VAL A 68 11.04 7.61 -9.99
CA VAL A 68 11.38 7.12 -11.34
C VAL A 68 10.14 6.94 -12.24
N LYS A 69 8.98 6.59 -11.67
CA LYS A 69 7.78 6.25 -12.46
C LYS A 69 6.84 7.42 -12.74
N SER A 70 6.64 8.32 -11.78
CA SER A 70 5.72 9.47 -11.94
C SER A 70 6.45 10.79 -12.16
N GLY A 71 7.75 10.86 -11.86
CA GLY A 71 8.47 12.14 -11.83
C GLY A 71 8.07 13.02 -10.63
N GLU A 72 7.19 12.54 -9.75
CA GLU A 72 6.72 13.24 -8.57
C GLU A 72 7.44 12.73 -7.33
N ARG A 73 7.64 13.61 -6.33
CA ARG A 73 8.04 13.18 -4.99
C ARG A 73 6.78 12.96 -4.17
N CYS A 74 6.63 11.76 -3.64
CA CYS A 74 5.75 11.51 -2.50
C CYS A 74 6.42 11.99 -1.21
#